data_AF-A0A8B8LGR9-F1
#
_entry.id   AF-A0A8B8LGR9-F1
#
_cell.length_a   1.000
_cell.length_b   1.000
_cell.length_c   1.000
_cell.angle_alpha   90.00
_cell.angle_beta   90.00
_cell.angle_gamma   90.00
#
_symmetry.space_group_name_H-M   'P 1'
#
loop_
_entity.id
_entity.type
_entity.pdbx_description
1 polymer ?
#
loop_
_entity_poly.entity_id
_entity_poly.type
_entity_poly.pdbx_seq_one_letter_code
_entity_poly.pdbx_strand_id
1 'polypeptide(L)'
;MPNDTLAKHLFHWENQTIGWNMRLRVALFITEALDYCSNKGYPLYHDLNAYRVLFDENGDPRLSCFGLIKNSRDGKSYSTNLAYTPPEYLRNGRVTPESVIYSFGTVLLDLLSGKHIPPNHALDMIRGKNIRLLMDSHLEGNFSTEEATVVFDLASQCLQYEPRERPKTQDLVTTLSPLQIKPDVPSYIMLGIPKREEAPPTPQHPLSPLGDACSRMDLTAIHQILLMTNYRDDEGSNELSFQEWTQQTRDMLEARKHGDLAFRDKNFRTSIECYSQFIDVGTMVSPTVYARRSLCYLLCDQPDAALRDAMQAQCVYPDWPTAFYMQAVALSKLNMNKDAADMLSEAAALEEKMQRGK
;
A
#
# COMPACT_ATOMS: atom_id res chain seq x y z
N MET A 1 0.98 -0.20 0.39
CA MET A 1 1.55 0.49 1.56
C MET A 1 0.40 1.09 2.36
N PRO A 2 0.46 1.08 3.70
CA PRO A 2 -0.72 1.32 4.56
C PRO A 2 -1.18 2.78 4.61
N ASN A 3 -0.30 3.74 4.31
CA ASN A 3 -0.57 5.16 4.49
C ASN A 3 -0.85 5.91 3.17
N ASP A 4 -1.45 5.21 2.18
CA ASP A 4 -1.92 5.78 0.91
C ASP A 4 -0.84 6.46 0.02
N THR A 5 -1.29 7.20 -1.00
CA THR A 5 -0.46 7.90 -2.00
C THR A 5 -0.30 9.39 -1.68
N LEU A 6 0.76 10.03 -2.20
CA LEU A 6 0.92 11.49 -2.14
C LEU A 6 -0.31 12.20 -2.73
N ALA A 7 -0.87 11.70 -3.82
CA ALA A 7 -2.09 12.27 -4.40
C ALA A 7 -3.25 12.34 -3.40
N LYS A 8 -3.45 11.30 -2.57
CA LYS A 8 -4.50 11.29 -1.53
C LYS A 8 -4.25 12.36 -0.47
N HIS A 9 -2.99 12.49 -0.05
CA HIS A 9 -2.55 13.43 0.99
C HIS A 9 -2.44 14.89 0.53
N LEU A 10 -2.48 15.13 -0.77
CA LEU A 10 -2.21 16.43 -1.37
C LEU A 10 -3.42 17.02 -2.09
N PHE A 11 -4.20 16.22 -2.84
CA PHE A 11 -5.30 16.70 -3.69
C PHE A 11 -6.69 16.57 -3.06
N HIS A 12 -6.87 15.67 -2.09
CA HIS A 12 -8.17 15.45 -1.44
C HIS A 12 -8.32 16.35 -0.22
N TRP A 13 -9.04 17.45 -0.42
CA TRP A 13 -9.23 18.57 0.51
C TRP A 13 -10.01 18.24 1.79
N GLU A 14 -10.76 17.13 1.82
CA GLU A 14 -11.68 16.78 2.91
C GLU A 14 -10.96 16.31 4.19
N ASN A 15 -9.68 15.90 4.10
CA ASN A 15 -8.96 15.22 5.19
C ASN A 15 -7.71 15.95 5.71
N GLN A 16 -7.57 17.26 5.47
CA GLN A 16 -6.38 18.06 5.79
C GLN A 16 -5.15 17.70 4.94
N THR A 17 -4.62 18.67 4.18
CA THR A 17 -3.44 18.46 3.33
C THR A 17 -2.17 18.34 4.16
N ILE A 18 -1.20 17.56 3.69
CA ILE A 18 0.10 17.47 4.38
C ILE A 18 0.82 18.82 4.46
N GLY A 19 1.44 19.07 5.62
CA GLY A 19 2.15 20.30 5.92
C GLY A 19 3.46 20.45 5.13
N TRP A 20 3.94 21.70 5.03
CA TRP A 20 5.08 22.07 4.20
C TRP A 20 6.35 21.24 4.45
N ASN A 21 6.72 21.00 5.71
CA ASN A 21 7.88 20.18 6.06
C ASN A 21 7.80 18.76 5.48
N MET A 22 6.60 18.16 5.48
CA MET A 22 6.41 16.83 4.91
C MET A 22 6.53 16.86 3.39
N ARG A 23 6.09 17.95 2.74
CA ARG A 23 6.24 18.14 1.29
C ARG A 23 7.72 18.23 0.89
N LEU A 24 8.52 18.97 1.64
CA LEU A 24 9.97 19.01 1.46
C LEU A 24 10.61 17.64 1.65
N ARG A 25 10.14 16.87 2.64
CA ARG A 25 10.61 15.50 2.89
C ARG A 25 10.30 14.58 1.72
N VAL A 26 9.10 14.66 1.17
CA VAL A 26 8.72 13.93 -0.05
C VAL A 26 9.67 14.28 -1.19
N ALA A 27 9.91 15.57 -1.46
CA ALA A 27 10.83 15.97 -2.52
C ALA A 27 12.22 15.36 -2.36
N LEU A 28 12.79 15.41 -1.15
CA LEU A 28 14.12 14.84 -0.90
C LEU A 28 14.15 13.32 -1.05
N PHE A 29 13.28 12.58 -0.36
CA PHE A 29 13.28 11.11 -0.36
C PHE A 29 13.08 10.54 -1.77
N ILE A 30 12.21 11.17 -2.56
CA ILE A 30 11.99 10.76 -3.95
C ILE A 30 13.24 11.01 -4.79
N THR A 31 13.90 12.14 -4.60
CA THR A 31 15.14 12.45 -5.32
C THR A 31 16.28 11.49 -4.94
N GLU A 32 16.45 11.19 -3.66
CA GLU A 32 17.45 10.22 -3.18
C GLU A 32 17.19 8.82 -3.75
N ALA A 33 15.93 8.41 -3.81
CA ALA A 33 15.56 7.14 -4.44
C ALA A 33 15.90 7.11 -5.94
N LEU A 34 15.60 8.19 -6.67
CA LEU A 34 15.95 8.32 -8.09
C LEU A 34 17.48 8.33 -8.30
N ASP A 35 18.22 9.05 -7.47
CA ASP A 35 19.68 9.11 -7.52
C ASP A 35 20.30 7.73 -7.25
N TYR A 36 19.81 7.05 -6.22
CA TYR A 36 20.23 5.69 -5.90
C TYR A 36 19.95 4.73 -7.07
N CYS A 37 18.75 4.74 -7.65
CA CYS A 37 18.41 3.91 -8.80
C CYS A 37 19.31 4.20 -10.01
N SER A 38 19.55 5.48 -10.32
CA SER A 38 20.45 5.91 -11.39
C SER A 38 21.87 5.38 -11.18
N ASN A 39 22.42 5.53 -9.97
CA ASN A 39 23.74 5.04 -9.60
C ASN A 39 23.85 3.50 -9.64
N LYS A 40 22.74 2.78 -9.49
CA LYS A 40 22.66 1.31 -9.62
C LYS A 40 22.43 0.83 -11.06
N GLY A 41 22.41 1.73 -12.04
CA GLY A 41 22.21 1.39 -13.45
C GLY A 41 20.73 1.28 -13.86
N TYR A 42 19.82 1.79 -13.05
CA TYR A 42 18.37 1.85 -13.33
C TYR A 42 17.88 3.30 -13.39
N PRO A 43 18.33 4.11 -14.38
CA PRO A 43 18.02 5.54 -14.43
C PRO A 43 16.61 5.85 -14.95
N LEU A 44 15.83 4.84 -15.33
CA LEU A 44 14.52 5.00 -15.95
C LEU A 44 13.42 4.64 -14.96
N TYR A 45 12.49 5.58 -14.76
CA TYR A 45 11.27 5.38 -14.02
C TYR A 45 10.09 5.89 -14.85
N HIS A 46 9.19 5.00 -15.21
CA HIS A 46 8.03 5.33 -16.02
C HIS A 46 6.89 5.85 -15.14
N ASP A 47 6.13 6.82 -15.66
CA ASP A 47 4.93 7.34 -15.01
C ASP A 47 5.14 7.95 -13.62
N LEU A 48 6.27 8.61 -13.37
CA LEU A 48 6.49 9.33 -12.10
C LEU A 48 5.46 10.46 -11.96
N ASN A 49 4.65 10.38 -10.90
CA ASN A 49 3.64 11.38 -10.51
C ASN A 49 3.21 11.16 -9.05
N ALA A 50 2.38 12.04 -8.50
CA ALA A 50 1.90 11.95 -7.11
C ALA A 50 1.13 10.66 -6.77
N TYR A 51 0.54 9.96 -7.75
CA TYR A 51 -0.14 8.67 -7.53
C TYR A 51 0.85 7.50 -7.40
N ARG A 52 2.12 7.68 -7.80
CA ARG A 52 3.20 6.67 -7.69
C ARG A 52 4.08 6.84 -6.45
N VAL A 53 3.90 7.92 -5.70
CA VAL A 53 4.55 8.13 -4.40
C VAL A 53 3.62 7.59 -3.32
N LEU A 54 4.10 6.65 -2.52
CA LEU A 54 3.37 5.97 -1.46
C LEU A 54 4.03 6.27 -0.11
N PHE A 55 3.28 6.13 0.98
CA PHE A 55 3.84 6.23 2.33
C PHE A 55 3.84 4.86 3.02
N ASP A 56 5.01 4.44 3.51
CA ASP A 56 5.16 3.17 4.24
C ASP A 56 4.57 3.23 5.65
N GLU A 57 4.70 2.16 6.43
CA GLU A 57 4.20 2.04 7.82
C GLU A 57 4.66 3.16 8.76
N ASN A 58 5.86 3.70 8.56
CA ASN A 58 6.43 4.79 9.37
C ASN A 58 6.08 6.16 8.80
N GLY A 59 5.28 6.21 7.74
CA GLY A 59 4.92 7.42 7.03
C GLY A 59 6.02 7.93 6.10
N ASP A 60 7.08 7.16 5.85
CA ASP A 60 8.16 7.63 4.98
C ASP A 60 7.73 7.58 3.50
N PRO A 61 8.06 8.61 2.69
CA PRO A 61 7.79 8.60 1.26
C PRO A 61 8.60 7.53 0.53
N ARG A 62 7.95 6.75 -0.32
CA ARG A 62 8.55 5.69 -1.13
C ARG A 62 8.07 5.76 -2.58
N LEU A 63 8.97 5.45 -3.51
CA LEU A 63 8.59 5.20 -4.90
C LEU A 63 7.99 3.81 -5.06
N SER A 64 6.88 3.72 -5.77
CA SER A 64 6.29 2.45 -6.16
C SER A 64 7.20 1.69 -7.14
N CYS A 65 7.43 0.39 -6.91
CA CYS A 65 8.22 -0.41 -7.85
C CYS A 65 7.55 -0.61 -9.22
N PHE A 66 6.24 -0.34 -9.35
CA PHE A 66 5.52 -0.45 -10.64
C PHE A 66 6.07 0.48 -11.73
N GLY A 67 6.68 1.61 -11.36
CA GLY A 67 7.32 2.51 -12.34
C GLY A 67 8.72 2.06 -12.79
N LEU A 68 9.37 1.18 -12.02
CA LEU A 68 10.68 0.59 -12.34
C LEU A 68 10.49 -0.63 -13.26
N ILE A 69 10.01 -0.41 -14.49
CA ILE A 69 9.92 -1.47 -15.49
C ILE A 69 11.34 -1.78 -16.00
N LYS A 70 11.84 -2.98 -15.70
CA LYS A 70 13.10 -3.50 -16.26
C LYS A 70 12.96 -3.60 -17.78
N ASN A 71 13.78 -2.85 -18.51
CA ASN A 71 14.02 -3.02 -19.95
C ASN A 71 12.81 -2.81 -20.86
N SER A 72 12.18 -1.64 -20.84
CA SER A 72 11.38 -1.22 -22.00
C SER A 72 12.33 -0.89 -23.16
N ARG A 73 12.75 -1.90 -23.94
CA ARG A 73 13.44 -1.70 -25.23
C ARG A 73 12.61 -0.84 -26.20
N ASP A 74 11.31 -0.72 -25.93
CA ASP A 74 10.35 -0.09 -26.82
C ASP A 74 9.78 1.24 -26.30
N GLY A 75 10.13 1.69 -25.09
CA GLY A 75 9.65 2.96 -24.51
C GLY A 75 8.14 3.07 -24.26
N LYS A 76 7.32 2.07 -24.68
CA LYS A 76 5.86 2.07 -24.63
C LYS A 76 5.30 1.79 -23.24
N SER A 77 5.59 2.66 -22.29
CA SER A 77 4.80 2.72 -21.07
C SER A 77 4.86 4.14 -20.52
N TYR A 78 3.91 4.96 -20.94
CA TYR A 78 3.47 6.07 -20.10
C TYR A 78 1.95 6.05 -20.07
N SER A 79 1.44 6.36 -18.88
CA SER A 79 0.04 6.50 -18.53
C SER A 79 -0.71 7.49 -19.43
N THR A 80 -2.02 7.37 -19.39
CA THR A 80 -3.07 7.87 -20.29
C THR A 80 -3.23 9.39 -20.40
N ASN A 81 -2.33 10.23 -19.85
CA ASN A 81 -2.50 11.69 -19.81
C ASN A 81 -1.38 12.47 -20.50
N LEU A 82 -1.61 12.81 -21.77
CA LEU A 82 -0.67 13.56 -22.62
C LEU A 82 -0.29 14.94 -22.05
N ALA A 83 -1.09 15.51 -21.15
CA ALA A 83 -0.86 16.85 -20.61
C ALA A 83 0.36 16.96 -19.68
N TYR A 84 0.85 15.83 -19.16
CA TYR A 84 1.99 15.76 -18.22
C TYR A 84 3.22 15.07 -18.81
N THR A 85 3.14 14.72 -20.09
CA THR A 85 4.16 13.92 -20.76
C THR A 85 5.38 14.78 -21.13
N PRO A 86 6.62 14.31 -20.87
CA PRO A 86 7.83 15.01 -21.28
C PRO A 86 7.84 15.35 -22.78
N PRO A 87 8.27 16.56 -23.20
CA PRO A 87 8.20 16.99 -24.59
C PRO A 87 8.89 16.05 -25.58
N GLU A 88 10.05 15.51 -25.19
CA GLU A 88 10.82 14.58 -26.02
C GLU A 88 10.10 13.25 -26.20
N TYR A 89 9.36 12.77 -25.19
CA TYR A 89 8.58 11.54 -25.28
C TYR A 89 7.42 11.70 -26.27
N LEU A 90 6.76 12.86 -26.30
CA LEU A 90 5.72 13.16 -27.31
C LEU A 90 6.28 13.10 -28.74
N ARG A 91 7.56 13.44 -28.92
CA ARG A 91 8.22 13.45 -30.23
C ARG A 91 8.71 12.07 -30.68
N ASN A 92 9.28 11.28 -29.77
CA ASN A 92 10.01 10.05 -30.13
C ASN A 92 9.49 8.77 -29.47
N GLY A 93 8.53 8.86 -28.54
CA GLY A 93 7.95 7.74 -27.80
C GLY A 93 8.91 7.04 -26.84
N ARG A 94 10.00 7.69 -26.42
CA ARG A 94 11.05 7.09 -25.58
C ARG A 94 11.28 7.91 -24.33
N VAL A 95 11.33 7.23 -23.18
CA VAL A 95 11.72 7.81 -21.90
C VAL A 95 13.24 7.84 -21.82
N THR A 96 13.79 8.97 -21.40
CA THR A 96 15.21 9.13 -21.09
C THR A 96 15.39 9.45 -19.60
N PRO A 97 16.61 9.42 -19.05
CA PRO A 97 16.85 9.88 -17.68
C PRO A 97 16.34 11.30 -17.44
N GLU A 98 16.49 12.19 -18.42
CA GLU A 98 16.00 13.57 -18.37
C GLU A 98 14.46 13.65 -18.39
N SER A 99 13.78 12.68 -19.00
CA SER A 99 12.32 12.56 -18.91
C SER A 99 11.86 12.29 -17.48
N VAL A 100 12.63 11.51 -16.70
CA VAL A 100 12.35 11.27 -15.29
C VAL A 100 12.50 12.56 -14.48
N ILE A 101 13.51 13.38 -14.78
CA ILE A 101 13.70 14.69 -14.15
C ILE A 101 12.53 15.63 -14.46
N TYR A 102 12.03 15.62 -15.70
CA TYR A 102 10.84 16.40 -16.06
C TYR A 102 9.62 15.99 -15.24
N SER A 103 9.35 14.69 -15.14
CA SER A 103 8.26 14.15 -14.31
C SER A 103 8.46 14.46 -12.81
N PHE A 104 9.70 14.49 -12.32
CA PHE A 104 9.97 14.96 -10.96
C PHE A 104 9.62 16.46 -10.80
N GLY A 105 9.89 17.28 -11.82
CA GLY A 105 9.43 18.67 -11.88
C GLY A 105 7.92 18.82 -11.73
N THR A 106 7.12 17.91 -12.31
CA THR A 106 5.65 17.93 -12.12
C THR A 106 5.27 17.59 -10.68
N VAL A 107 5.99 16.66 -10.04
CA VAL A 107 5.79 16.35 -8.61
C VAL A 107 6.12 17.56 -7.73
N LEU A 108 7.17 18.33 -8.04
CA LEU A 108 7.47 19.56 -7.32
C LEU A 108 6.34 20.61 -7.45
N LEU A 109 5.72 20.72 -8.63
CA LEU A 109 4.55 21.59 -8.81
C LEU A 109 3.34 21.12 -8.01
N ASP A 110 3.10 19.81 -7.99
CA ASP A 110 2.05 19.22 -7.16
C ASP A 110 2.29 19.60 -5.69
N LEU A 111 3.52 19.43 -5.19
CA LEU A 111 3.90 19.77 -3.81
C LEU A 111 3.74 21.27 -3.49
N LEU A 112 4.12 22.16 -4.41
CA LEU A 112 3.93 23.60 -4.22
C LEU A 112 2.45 23.99 -4.17
N SER A 113 1.65 23.43 -5.08
CA SER A 113 0.29 23.91 -5.35
C SER A 113 -0.84 23.15 -4.65
N GLY A 114 -0.56 21.95 -4.14
CA GLY A 114 -1.61 21.08 -3.62
C GLY A 114 -2.56 20.57 -4.70
N LYS A 115 -2.20 20.68 -5.97
CA LYS A 115 -3.07 20.41 -7.12
C LYS A 115 -2.31 19.71 -8.22
N HIS A 116 -2.98 18.84 -8.95
CA HIS A 116 -2.41 18.24 -10.15
C HIS A 116 -2.55 19.20 -11.34
N ILE A 117 -1.53 20.00 -11.59
CA ILE A 117 -1.54 21.06 -12.62
C ILE A 117 -0.66 20.65 -13.80
N PRO A 118 -1.18 20.66 -15.05
CA PRO A 118 -0.35 20.40 -16.23
C PRO A 118 0.79 21.40 -16.35
N PRO A 119 2.04 20.98 -16.63
CA PRO A 119 3.20 21.85 -16.68
C PRO A 119 3.03 23.06 -17.60
N ASN A 120 2.35 22.90 -18.75
CA ASN A 120 2.11 24.02 -19.68
C ASN A 120 1.31 25.17 -19.03
N HIS A 121 0.37 24.88 -18.14
CA HIS A 121 -0.38 25.90 -17.42
C HIS A 121 0.42 26.51 -16.25
N ALA A 122 1.28 25.70 -15.62
CA ALA A 122 2.14 26.16 -14.53
C ALA A 122 3.33 26.98 -15.04
N LEU A 123 3.88 26.68 -16.22
CA LEU A 123 5.03 27.37 -16.80
C LEU A 123 4.78 28.86 -17.04
N ASP A 124 3.56 29.25 -17.39
CA ASP A 124 3.19 30.67 -17.52
C ASP A 124 3.17 31.37 -16.16
N MET A 125 2.70 30.70 -15.10
CA MET A 125 2.77 31.19 -13.72
C MET A 125 4.21 31.25 -13.21
N ILE A 126 5.04 30.28 -13.61
CA ILE A 126 6.45 30.18 -13.25
C ILE A 126 7.26 31.31 -13.91
N ARG A 127 7.03 31.55 -15.21
CA ARG A 127 7.65 32.66 -15.96
C ARG A 127 7.25 34.04 -15.44
N GLY A 128 6.02 34.17 -14.94
CA GLY A 128 5.54 35.36 -14.24
C GLY A 128 6.12 35.56 -12.83
N LYS A 129 6.88 34.59 -12.30
CA LYS A 129 7.48 34.58 -10.95
C LYS A 129 6.50 34.84 -9.80
N ASN A 130 5.21 34.56 -9.99
CA ASN A 130 4.23 34.81 -8.95
C ASN A 130 4.02 33.57 -8.08
N ILE A 131 5.05 33.25 -7.29
CA ILE A 131 5.08 32.07 -6.41
C ILE A 131 3.84 32.00 -5.52
N ARG A 132 3.36 33.14 -5.01
CA ARG A 132 2.21 33.21 -4.09
C ARG A 132 0.91 32.71 -4.72
N LEU A 133 0.74 32.83 -6.04
CA LEU A 133 -0.43 32.31 -6.75
C LEU A 133 -0.35 30.81 -6.98
N LEU A 134 0.87 30.26 -7.03
CA LEU A 134 1.08 28.83 -7.19
C LEU A 134 0.92 28.09 -5.86
N MET A 135 1.33 28.70 -4.74
CA MET A 135 1.31 28.05 -3.43
C MET A 135 -0.08 27.58 -3.02
N ASP A 136 -0.13 26.39 -2.42
CA ASP A 136 -1.33 25.82 -1.84
C ASP A 136 -1.89 26.71 -0.73
N SER A 137 -3.16 27.13 -0.89
CA SER A 137 -3.87 27.94 0.10
C SER A 137 -4.05 27.24 1.44
N HIS A 138 -4.09 25.90 1.48
CA HIS A 138 -4.24 25.12 2.72
C HIS A 138 -3.00 25.13 3.60
N LEU A 139 -1.85 25.58 3.08
CA LEU A 139 -0.69 25.82 3.92
C LEU A 139 -0.89 27.04 4.82
N GLU A 140 -1.85 27.93 4.52
CA GLU A 140 -2.18 29.11 5.33
C GLU A 140 -0.96 29.99 5.67
N GLY A 141 0.05 30.00 4.78
CA GLY A 141 1.31 30.73 4.99
C GLY A 141 2.33 30.01 5.88
N ASN A 142 2.08 28.77 6.31
CA ASN A 142 2.99 27.95 7.09
C ASN A 142 4.12 27.34 6.23
N PHE A 143 4.88 28.20 5.56
CA PHE A 143 6.07 27.86 4.77
C PHE A 143 7.03 29.05 4.72
N SER A 144 8.34 28.82 4.61
CA SER A 144 9.29 29.90 4.33
C SER A 144 9.23 30.28 2.85
N THR A 145 9.23 31.59 2.57
CA THR A 145 9.22 32.08 1.18
C THR A 145 10.53 31.75 0.47
N GLU A 146 11.64 31.73 1.20
CA GLU A 146 12.96 31.36 0.72
C GLU A 146 12.99 29.88 0.30
N GLU A 147 12.52 28.97 1.16
CA GLU A 147 12.40 27.54 0.85
C GLU A 147 11.50 27.31 -0.37
N ALA A 148 10.33 27.96 -0.39
CA ALA A 148 9.39 27.83 -1.49
C ALA A 148 10.01 28.31 -2.81
N THR A 149 10.80 29.38 -2.78
CA THR A 149 11.50 29.92 -3.96
C THR A 149 12.56 28.95 -4.47
N VAL A 150 13.31 28.30 -3.58
CA VAL A 150 14.27 27.25 -3.98
C VAL A 150 13.55 26.10 -4.68
N VAL A 151 12.45 25.59 -4.10
CA VAL A 151 11.67 24.49 -4.69
C VAL A 151 11.03 24.90 -6.02
N PHE A 152 10.55 26.14 -6.11
CA PHE A 152 9.98 26.71 -7.33
C PHE A 152 11.00 26.82 -8.46
N ASP A 153 12.19 27.36 -8.17
CA ASP A 153 13.26 27.49 -9.15
C ASP A 153 13.74 26.10 -9.61
N LEU A 154 13.80 25.13 -8.69
CA LEU A 154 14.12 23.75 -9.00
C LEU A 154 13.07 23.09 -9.91
N ALA A 155 11.78 23.32 -9.63
CA ALA A 155 10.70 22.87 -10.50
C ALA A 155 10.81 23.49 -11.90
N SER A 156 11.11 24.79 -11.98
CA SER A 156 11.34 25.47 -13.26
C SER A 156 12.51 24.89 -14.05
N GLN A 157 13.60 24.50 -13.38
CA GLN A 157 14.76 23.88 -14.03
C GLN A 157 14.45 22.45 -14.50
N CYS A 158 13.71 21.68 -13.71
CA CYS A 158 13.29 20.33 -14.09
C CYS A 158 12.36 20.34 -15.32
N LEU A 159 11.52 21.37 -15.45
CA LEU A 159 10.52 21.50 -16.51
C LEU A 159 11.04 22.21 -17.77
N GLN A 160 12.36 22.40 -17.91
CA GLN A 160 12.94 22.94 -19.13
C GLN A 160 12.57 22.10 -20.35
N TYR A 161 12.26 22.79 -21.45
CA TYR A 161 11.85 22.14 -22.69
C TYR A 161 12.98 21.26 -23.25
N GLU A 162 14.21 21.80 -23.28
CA GLU A 162 15.40 21.08 -23.74
C GLU A 162 15.90 20.12 -22.66
N PRO A 163 15.94 18.78 -22.91
CA PRO A 163 16.30 17.80 -21.89
C PRO A 163 17.67 18.03 -21.25
N ARG A 164 18.64 18.52 -22.03
CA ARG A 164 20.02 18.80 -21.59
C ARG A 164 20.16 19.97 -20.62
N GLU A 165 19.14 20.81 -20.50
CA GLU A 165 19.11 21.96 -19.57
C GLU A 165 18.57 21.58 -18.19
N ARG A 166 18.05 20.35 -18.05
CA ARG A 166 17.52 19.83 -16.79
C ARG A 166 18.68 19.39 -15.88
N PRO A 167 18.55 19.57 -14.55
CA PRO A 167 19.57 19.18 -13.59
C PRO A 167 19.72 17.66 -13.48
N LYS A 168 20.84 17.19 -12.93
CA LYS A 168 21.02 15.77 -12.59
C LYS A 168 20.42 15.47 -11.21
N THR A 169 20.12 14.20 -10.94
CA THR A 169 19.61 13.75 -9.64
C THR A 169 20.50 14.18 -8.47
N GLN A 170 21.83 14.14 -8.64
CA GLN A 170 22.79 14.61 -7.64
C GLN A 170 22.64 16.11 -7.31
N ASP A 171 22.39 16.94 -8.32
CA ASP A 171 22.19 18.40 -8.14
C ASP A 171 20.89 18.66 -7.37
N LEU A 172 19.85 17.88 -7.67
CA LEU A 172 18.56 17.93 -6.98
C LEU A 172 18.72 17.56 -5.49
N VAL A 173 19.43 16.47 -5.17
CA VAL A 173 19.69 16.06 -3.76
C VAL A 173 20.46 17.16 -3.03
N THR A 174 21.50 17.70 -3.66
CA THR A 174 22.32 18.77 -3.08
C THR A 174 21.50 20.03 -2.77
N THR A 175 20.52 20.33 -3.63
CA THR A 175 19.64 21.50 -3.47
C THR A 175 18.56 21.28 -2.41
N LEU A 176 17.98 20.07 -2.33
CA LEU A 176 16.86 19.76 -1.43
C LEU A 176 17.30 19.37 -0.02
N SER A 177 18.49 18.79 0.15
CA SER A 177 18.98 18.31 1.44
C SER A 177 19.01 19.42 2.52
N PRO A 178 19.50 20.65 2.25
CA PRO A 178 19.50 21.73 3.24
C PRO A 178 18.10 22.21 3.66
N LEU A 179 17.06 21.92 2.88
CA LEU A 179 15.68 22.32 3.19
C LEU A 179 15.02 21.40 4.24
N GLN A 180 15.66 20.30 4.64
CA GLN A 180 15.18 19.46 5.74
C GLN A 180 15.52 20.06 7.10
N ILE A 181 14.63 20.93 7.62
CA ILE A 181 14.83 21.62 8.90
C ILE A 181 14.42 20.76 10.12
N LYS A 182 13.60 19.72 9.90
CA LYS A 182 13.15 18.80 10.96
C LYS A 182 13.50 17.34 10.66
N PRO A 183 14.78 16.98 10.44
CA PRO A 183 15.16 15.61 10.11
C PRO A 183 14.79 14.64 11.24
N ASP A 184 14.87 15.09 12.49
CA ASP A 184 14.64 14.24 13.68
C ASP A 184 13.17 13.97 13.98
N VAL A 185 12.23 14.72 13.37
CA VAL A 185 10.80 14.48 13.56
C VAL A 185 10.37 13.32 12.65
N PRO A 186 9.89 12.18 13.18
CA PRO A 186 9.48 11.05 12.37
C PRO A 186 8.34 11.37 11.40
N SER A 187 8.31 10.72 10.24
CA SER A 187 7.34 11.01 9.18
C SER A 187 5.89 10.73 9.60
N TYR A 188 5.66 9.69 10.40
CA TYR A 188 4.33 9.41 10.95
C TYR A 188 3.78 10.58 11.80
N ILE A 189 4.63 11.32 12.53
CA ILE A 189 4.20 12.51 13.27
C ILE A 189 3.81 13.61 12.29
N MET A 190 4.60 13.82 11.23
CA MET A 190 4.34 14.85 10.23
C MET A 190 3.07 14.59 9.41
N LEU A 191 2.71 13.32 9.20
CA LEU A 191 1.49 12.89 8.54
C LEU A 191 0.27 12.83 9.47
N GLY A 192 0.44 13.09 10.77
CA GLY A 192 -0.63 12.93 11.75
C GLY A 192 -1.12 11.48 11.87
N ILE A 193 -0.28 10.52 11.49
CA ILE A 193 -0.57 9.10 11.68
C ILE A 193 -0.49 8.86 13.19
N PRO A 194 -1.59 8.45 13.84
CA PRO A 194 -1.51 8.05 15.24
C PRO A 194 -0.47 6.94 15.29
N LYS A 195 0.56 7.13 16.11
CA LYS A 195 1.52 6.06 16.39
C LYS A 195 0.64 4.87 16.76
N ARG A 196 0.65 3.79 15.96
CA ARG A 196 0.33 2.48 16.52
C ARG A 196 1.32 2.41 17.68
N GLU A 197 0.83 2.62 18.90
CA GLU A 197 1.63 2.28 20.06
C GLU A 197 2.14 0.88 19.71
N GLU A 198 3.47 0.71 19.60
CA GLU A 198 4.01 -0.58 19.94
C GLU A 198 3.36 -0.85 21.28
N ALA A 199 2.40 -1.78 21.27
CA ALA A 199 1.69 -2.12 22.47
C ALA A 199 2.78 -2.30 23.53
N PRO A 200 2.63 -1.71 24.73
CA PRO A 200 3.59 -1.93 25.80
C PRO A 200 3.91 -3.43 25.82
N PRO A 201 5.18 -3.82 26.03
CA PRO A 201 5.57 -5.22 25.92
C PRO A 201 4.59 -6.04 26.75
N THR A 202 3.82 -6.88 26.05
CA THR A 202 2.67 -7.66 26.53
C THR A 202 1.52 -6.85 27.16
N PRO A 203 0.29 -6.93 26.60
CA PRO A 203 -0.87 -7.06 27.47
C PRO A 203 -0.67 -8.33 28.29
N GLN A 204 -0.61 -8.23 29.62
CA GLN A 204 -0.79 -9.38 30.52
C GLN A 204 -2.25 -9.84 30.55
N HIS A 205 -2.91 -9.83 29.39
CA HIS A 205 -4.16 -10.54 29.19
C HIS A 205 -3.82 -11.82 28.46
N PRO A 206 -4.21 -12.99 28.97
CA PRO A 206 -3.98 -14.24 28.28
C PRO A 206 -4.63 -14.14 26.89
N LEU A 207 -3.84 -14.44 25.85
CA LEU A 207 -4.35 -14.55 24.48
C LEU A 207 -5.57 -15.49 24.48
N SER A 208 -6.49 -15.29 23.54
CA SER A 208 -7.54 -16.28 23.31
C SER A 208 -6.91 -17.64 23.01
N PRO A 209 -7.65 -18.76 23.19
CA PRO A 209 -7.13 -20.08 22.82
C PRO A 209 -6.60 -20.14 21.38
N LEU A 210 -7.19 -19.36 20.46
CA LEU A 210 -6.72 -19.26 19.08
C LEU A 210 -5.43 -18.44 18.99
N GLY A 211 -5.37 -17.27 19.64
CA GLY A 211 -4.16 -16.44 19.63
C GLY A 211 -2.96 -17.13 20.26
N ASP A 212 -3.17 -17.85 21.36
CA ASP A 212 -2.16 -18.65 22.05
C ASP A 212 -1.64 -19.81 21.17
N ALA A 213 -2.54 -20.51 20.46
CA ALA A 213 -2.18 -21.53 19.48
C ALA A 213 -1.39 -20.94 18.29
N CYS A 214 -1.80 -19.79 17.77
CA CYS A 214 -1.11 -19.09 16.69
C CYS A 214 0.28 -18.59 17.10
N SER A 215 0.43 -18.04 18.31
CA SER A 215 1.71 -17.59 18.86
C SER A 215 2.73 -18.72 18.94
N ARG A 216 2.29 -19.93 19.35
CA ARG A 216 3.13 -21.13 19.39
C ARG A 216 3.24 -21.87 18.05
N MET A 217 2.55 -21.41 17.01
CA MET A 217 2.41 -22.10 15.72
C MET A 217 1.89 -23.55 15.86
N ASP A 218 1.02 -23.80 16.84
CA ASP A 218 0.41 -25.11 17.06
C ASP A 218 -0.74 -25.32 16.05
N LEU A 219 -0.38 -25.77 14.85
CA LEU A 219 -1.34 -26.02 13.77
C LEU A 219 -2.41 -27.05 14.13
N THR A 220 -2.13 -27.94 15.10
CA THR A 220 -3.12 -28.92 15.58
C THR A 220 -4.16 -28.25 16.46
N ALA A 221 -3.73 -27.39 17.39
CA ALA A 221 -4.65 -26.60 18.20
C ALA A 221 -5.48 -25.64 17.34
N ILE A 222 -4.86 -24.95 16.37
CA ILE A 222 -5.57 -24.08 15.43
C ILE A 222 -6.63 -24.87 14.64
N HIS A 223 -6.29 -26.07 14.16
CA HIS A 223 -7.23 -26.96 13.46
C HIS A 223 -8.45 -27.30 14.32
N GLN A 224 -8.25 -27.69 15.58
CA GLN A 224 -9.35 -28.03 16.48
C GLN A 224 -10.24 -26.81 16.76
N ILE A 225 -9.64 -25.64 16.94
CA ILE A 225 -10.38 -24.41 17.20
C ILE A 225 -11.24 -24.05 15.98
N LEU A 226 -10.67 -23.98 14.77
CA LEU A 226 -11.42 -23.66 13.55
C LEU A 226 -12.52 -24.69 13.24
N LEU A 227 -12.35 -25.94 13.66
CA LEU A 227 -13.39 -26.96 13.57
C LEU A 227 -14.55 -26.67 14.54
N MET A 228 -14.25 -26.25 15.78
CA MET A 228 -15.25 -25.96 16.82
C MET A 228 -15.98 -24.62 16.62
N THR A 229 -15.34 -23.61 16.05
CA THR A 229 -15.98 -22.30 15.76
C THR A 229 -17.06 -22.43 14.68
N ASN A 230 -16.95 -23.45 13.83
CA ASN A 230 -17.83 -23.72 12.69
C ASN A 230 -17.91 -22.51 11.74
N TYR A 231 -19.10 -22.11 11.29
CA TYR A 231 -19.37 -20.92 10.47
C TYR A 231 -20.02 -19.78 11.29
N ARG A 232 -19.84 -19.77 12.62
CA ARG A 232 -20.49 -18.77 13.49
C ARG A 232 -20.10 -17.33 13.18
N ASP A 233 -18.92 -17.13 12.58
CA ASP A 233 -18.41 -15.82 12.23
C ASP A 233 -18.82 -15.37 10.81
N ASP A 234 -19.55 -16.20 10.07
CA ASP A 234 -20.08 -15.88 8.73
C ASP A 234 -21.49 -15.21 8.81
N GLU A 235 -21.99 -14.89 10.01
CA GLU A 235 -23.31 -14.26 10.20
C GLU A 235 -23.34 -12.83 9.63
N GLY A 236 -23.93 -12.70 8.44
CA GLY A 236 -24.09 -11.45 7.71
C GLY A 236 -23.99 -11.60 6.19
N SER A 237 -23.50 -12.73 5.67
CA SER A 237 -23.24 -12.90 4.22
C SER A 237 -24.27 -13.75 3.46
N ASN A 238 -25.28 -14.34 4.11
CA ASN A 238 -26.12 -15.37 3.49
C ASN A 238 -27.62 -15.17 3.74
N GLU A 239 -28.23 -14.22 3.03
CA GLU A 239 -29.62 -14.40 2.58
C GLU A 239 -29.60 -14.67 1.08
N LEU A 240 -29.58 -15.95 0.72
CA LEU A 240 -29.85 -16.35 -0.66
C LEU A 240 -31.33 -16.06 -0.95
N SER A 241 -31.58 -15.20 -1.93
CA SER A 241 -32.94 -14.96 -2.41
C SER A 241 -33.52 -16.28 -2.94
N PHE A 242 -34.82 -16.50 -2.74
CA PHE A 242 -35.52 -17.74 -3.14
C PHE A 242 -35.43 -18.05 -4.66
N GLN A 243 -34.87 -17.13 -5.46
CA GLN A 243 -34.73 -17.23 -6.91
C GLN A 243 -33.38 -17.83 -7.39
N GLU A 244 -32.38 -18.06 -6.52
CA GLU A 244 -30.99 -18.42 -6.92
C GLU A 244 -30.58 -19.87 -6.61
N TRP A 245 -31.54 -20.80 -6.54
CA TRP A 245 -31.28 -22.22 -6.27
C TRP A 245 -30.93 -23.02 -7.55
N THR A 246 -29.87 -22.61 -8.24
CA THR A 246 -29.37 -23.28 -9.45
C THR A 246 -28.62 -24.58 -9.12
N GLN A 247 -28.42 -25.46 -10.12
CA GLN A 247 -27.58 -26.66 -9.97
C GLN A 247 -26.16 -26.28 -9.54
N GLN A 248 -25.62 -25.18 -10.06
CA GLN A 248 -24.31 -24.64 -9.71
C GLN A 248 -24.22 -24.26 -8.22
N THR A 249 -25.28 -23.63 -7.67
CA THR A 249 -25.36 -23.31 -6.24
C THR A 249 -25.35 -24.59 -5.38
N ARG A 250 -26.04 -25.66 -5.82
CA ARG A 250 -26.03 -26.95 -5.13
C ARG A 250 -24.65 -27.59 -5.14
N ASP A 251 -24.00 -27.64 -6.30
CA ASP A 251 -22.69 -28.26 -6.46
C ASP A 251 -21.62 -27.53 -5.63
N MET A 252 -21.68 -26.19 -5.58
CA MET A 252 -20.84 -25.36 -4.72
C MET A 252 -21.03 -25.68 -3.23
N LEU A 253 -22.28 -25.74 -2.76
CA LEU A 253 -22.57 -26.05 -1.35
C LEU A 253 -22.15 -27.48 -0.98
N GLU A 254 -22.28 -28.45 -1.89
CA GLU A 254 -21.75 -29.79 -1.71
C GLU A 254 -20.23 -29.81 -1.70
N ALA A 255 -19.54 -29.03 -2.56
CA ALA A 255 -18.08 -28.91 -2.51
C ALA A 255 -17.59 -28.37 -1.16
N ARG A 256 -18.24 -27.34 -0.61
CA ARG A 256 -17.94 -26.84 0.75
C ARG A 256 -18.07 -27.94 1.81
N LYS A 257 -19.18 -28.67 1.78
CA LYS A 257 -19.48 -29.76 2.72
C LYS A 257 -18.47 -30.92 2.63
N HIS A 258 -18.06 -31.31 1.42
CA HIS A 258 -16.99 -32.29 1.23
C HIS A 258 -15.64 -31.75 1.76
N GLY A 259 -15.37 -30.47 1.53
CA GLY A 259 -14.20 -29.78 2.07
C GLY A 259 -14.15 -29.79 3.60
N ASP A 260 -15.29 -29.57 4.26
CA ASP A 260 -15.42 -29.60 5.72
C ASP A 260 -15.25 -31.01 6.30
N LEU A 261 -15.80 -32.03 5.64
CA LEU A 261 -15.59 -33.42 6.01
C LEU A 261 -14.10 -33.79 5.90
N ALA A 262 -13.46 -33.46 4.78
CA ALA A 262 -12.03 -33.70 4.58
C ALA A 262 -11.17 -32.90 5.59
N PHE A 263 -11.55 -31.66 5.89
CA PHE A 263 -10.90 -30.83 6.90
C PHE A 263 -10.96 -31.49 8.28
N ARG A 264 -12.15 -31.95 8.70
CA ARG A 264 -12.35 -32.65 9.97
C ARG A 264 -11.53 -33.94 10.05
N ASP A 265 -11.50 -34.69 8.95
CA ASP A 265 -10.83 -35.99 8.87
C ASP A 265 -9.31 -35.83 8.62
N LYS A 266 -8.79 -34.59 8.67
CA LYS A 266 -7.37 -34.22 8.48
C LYS A 266 -6.80 -34.60 7.11
N ASN A 267 -7.66 -34.79 6.11
CA ASN A 267 -7.26 -34.94 4.72
C ASN A 267 -7.15 -33.54 4.07
N PHE A 268 -6.06 -32.85 4.39
CA PHE A 268 -5.86 -31.44 4.01
C PHE A 268 -5.77 -31.21 2.50
N ARG A 269 -5.24 -32.18 1.74
CA ARG A 269 -5.16 -32.08 0.27
C ARG A 269 -6.54 -32.09 -0.38
N THR A 270 -7.38 -33.06 -0.01
CA THR A 270 -8.77 -33.11 -0.49
C THR A 270 -9.57 -31.91 0.01
N SER A 271 -9.32 -31.46 1.24
CA SER A 271 -9.94 -30.23 1.76
C SER A 271 -9.60 -29.00 0.90
N ILE A 272 -8.34 -28.84 0.49
CA ILE A 272 -7.90 -27.76 -0.41
C ILE A 272 -8.62 -27.83 -1.76
N GLU A 273 -8.71 -29.01 -2.37
CA GLU A 273 -9.38 -29.20 -3.66
C GLU A 273 -10.86 -28.81 -3.58
N CYS A 274 -11.57 -29.32 -2.57
CA CYS A 274 -13.00 -29.02 -2.37
C CYS A 274 -13.24 -27.54 -2.06
N TYR A 275 -12.42 -26.91 -1.21
CA TYR A 275 -12.54 -25.47 -0.94
C TYR A 275 -12.18 -24.60 -2.16
N SER A 276 -11.28 -25.07 -3.02
CA SER A 276 -10.97 -24.37 -4.28
C SER A 276 -12.15 -24.43 -5.25
N GLN A 277 -12.79 -25.59 -5.40
CA GLN A 277 -14.03 -25.69 -6.17
C GLN A 277 -15.14 -24.78 -5.64
N PHE A 278 -15.28 -24.68 -4.32
CA PHE A 278 -16.23 -23.74 -3.70
C PHE A 278 -15.92 -22.28 -4.08
N ILE A 279 -14.65 -21.87 -3.97
CA ILE A 279 -14.21 -20.50 -4.24
C ILE A 279 -14.29 -20.13 -5.73
N ASP A 280 -13.91 -21.04 -6.62
CA ASP A 280 -13.84 -20.81 -8.07
C ASP A 280 -15.23 -20.57 -8.68
N VAL A 281 -16.29 -21.12 -8.07
CA VAL A 281 -17.68 -20.85 -8.48
C VAL A 281 -18.06 -19.38 -8.24
N GLY A 282 -17.51 -18.74 -7.20
CA GLY A 282 -17.61 -17.29 -6.97
C GLY A 282 -19.00 -16.74 -6.60
N THR A 283 -20.03 -17.58 -6.49
CA THR A 283 -21.41 -17.16 -6.17
C THR A 283 -21.60 -16.84 -4.68
N MET A 284 -20.84 -17.49 -3.79
CA MET A 284 -20.90 -17.25 -2.35
C MET A 284 -19.48 -17.11 -1.82
N VAL A 285 -19.28 -16.12 -0.95
CA VAL A 285 -17.97 -15.83 -0.36
C VAL A 285 -18.03 -16.13 1.13
N SER A 286 -17.06 -16.91 1.63
CA SER A 286 -16.99 -17.31 3.04
C SER A 286 -15.59 -17.07 3.60
N PRO A 287 -15.41 -16.17 4.58
CA PRO A 287 -14.11 -15.94 5.21
C PRO A 287 -13.63 -17.20 5.94
N THR A 288 -14.54 -17.99 6.52
CA THR A 288 -14.23 -19.27 7.15
C THR A 288 -13.61 -20.28 6.18
N VAL A 289 -14.12 -20.39 4.94
CA VAL A 289 -13.54 -21.29 3.93
C VAL A 289 -12.10 -20.88 3.60
N TYR A 290 -11.83 -19.58 3.45
CA TYR A 290 -10.47 -19.09 3.24
C TYR A 290 -9.55 -19.38 4.43
N ALA A 291 -9.99 -19.14 5.67
CA ALA A 291 -9.19 -19.43 6.86
C ALA A 291 -8.87 -20.93 7.00
N ARG A 292 -9.84 -21.81 6.74
CA ARG A 292 -9.63 -23.27 6.78
C ARG A 292 -8.70 -23.75 5.67
N ARG A 293 -8.87 -23.26 4.44
CA ARG A 293 -7.98 -23.60 3.32
C ARG A 293 -6.57 -23.07 3.55
N SER A 294 -6.43 -21.87 4.13
CA SER A 294 -5.15 -21.33 4.61
C SER A 294 -4.46 -22.28 5.58
N LEU A 295 -5.16 -22.79 6.59
CA LEU A 295 -4.59 -23.77 7.52
C LEU A 295 -4.18 -25.07 6.82
N CYS A 296 -4.99 -25.57 5.89
CA CYS A 296 -4.63 -26.75 5.10
C CYS A 296 -3.34 -26.53 4.32
N TYR A 297 -3.15 -25.35 3.73
CA TYR A 297 -1.90 -24.99 3.07
C TYR A 297 -0.71 -24.97 4.03
N LEU A 298 -0.86 -24.42 5.24
CA LEU A 298 0.19 -24.45 6.28
C LEU A 298 0.57 -25.88 6.68
N LEU A 299 -0.43 -26.76 6.83
CA LEU A 299 -0.25 -28.17 7.15
C LEU A 299 0.35 -28.98 5.99
N CYS A 300 0.25 -28.46 4.75
CA CYS A 300 0.88 -29.01 3.55
C CYS A 300 2.20 -28.32 3.17
N ASP A 301 2.76 -27.49 4.05
CA ASP A 301 4.02 -26.74 3.84
C ASP A 301 3.97 -25.77 2.64
N GLN A 302 2.83 -25.10 2.45
CA GLN A 302 2.61 -24.10 1.40
C GLN A 302 2.29 -22.72 2.00
N PRO A 303 3.25 -22.07 2.68
CA PRO A 303 2.98 -20.86 3.45
C PRO A 303 2.59 -19.63 2.59
N ASP A 304 3.10 -19.51 1.36
CA ASP A 304 2.68 -18.44 0.44
C ASP A 304 1.20 -18.54 0.04
N ALA A 305 0.71 -19.75 -0.21
CA ALA A 305 -0.69 -19.99 -0.52
C ALA A 305 -1.58 -19.74 0.70
N ALA A 306 -1.11 -20.15 1.89
CA ALA A 306 -1.77 -19.86 3.14
C ALA A 306 -1.92 -18.37 3.42
N LEU A 307 -0.85 -17.59 3.19
CA LEU A 307 -0.88 -16.14 3.40
C LEU A 307 -1.89 -15.46 2.47
N ARG A 308 -1.92 -15.83 1.19
CA ARG A 308 -2.90 -15.29 0.23
C ARG A 308 -4.34 -15.55 0.66
N ASP A 309 -4.64 -16.76 1.13
CA ASP A 309 -5.98 -17.09 1.63
C ASP A 309 -6.33 -16.33 2.92
N ALA A 310 -5.37 -16.16 3.84
CA ALA A 310 -5.60 -15.41 5.07
C ALA A 310 -5.83 -13.91 4.80
N MET A 311 -5.13 -13.33 3.82
CA MET A 311 -5.40 -11.97 3.33
C MET A 311 -6.75 -11.87 2.65
N GLN A 312 -7.15 -12.88 1.87
CA GLN A 312 -8.46 -12.88 1.24
C GLN A 312 -9.59 -12.99 2.27
N ALA A 313 -9.42 -13.76 3.35
CA ALA A 313 -10.35 -13.80 4.47
C ALA A 313 -10.53 -12.41 5.11
N GLN A 314 -9.44 -11.65 5.27
CA GLN A 314 -9.49 -10.25 5.74
C GLN A 314 -10.22 -9.34 4.75
N CYS A 315 -10.00 -9.48 3.44
CA CYS A 315 -10.73 -8.69 2.45
C CYS A 315 -12.25 -8.92 2.54
N VAL A 316 -12.67 -10.13 2.87
CA VAL A 316 -14.09 -10.50 3.01
C VAL A 316 -14.67 -10.01 4.34
N TYR A 317 -13.91 -10.12 5.43
CA TYR A 317 -14.30 -9.61 6.74
C TYR A 317 -13.13 -8.84 7.38
N PRO A 318 -13.06 -7.50 7.15
CA PRO A 318 -11.90 -6.68 7.53
C PRO A 318 -11.57 -6.66 9.02
N ASP A 319 -12.57 -6.75 9.89
CA ASP A 319 -12.40 -6.71 11.34
C ASP A 319 -12.40 -8.11 11.98
N TRP A 320 -12.19 -9.19 11.20
CA TRP A 320 -12.22 -10.56 11.71
C TRP A 320 -10.86 -11.01 12.28
N PRO A 321 -10.74 -11.25 13.60
CA PRO A 321 -9.44 -11.54 14.21
C PRO A 321 -8.77 -12.81 13.68
N THR A 322 -9.56 -13.83 13.34
CA THR A 322 -9.07 -15.11 12.79
C THR A 322 -8.27 -14.91 11.52
N ALA A 323 -8.65 -13.96 10.66
CA ALA A 323 -7.89 -13.68 9.42
C ALA A 323 -6.47 -13.20 9.74
N PHE A 324 -6.32 -12.28 10.70
CA PHE A 324 -5.02 -11.76 11.14
C PHE A 324 -4.17 -12.85 11.84
N TYR A 325 -4.79 -13.67 12.69
CA TYR A 325 -4.09 -14.80 13.31
C TYR A 325 -3.55 -15.80 12.27
N MET A 326 -4.32 -16.08 11.21
CA MET A 326 -3.85 -16.95 10.13
C MET A 326 -2.71 -16.32 9.32
N GLN A 327 -2.75 -14.99 9.10
CA GLN A 327 -1.63 -14.26 8.48
C GLN A 327 -0.37 -14.34 9.34
N ALA A 328 -0.48 -14.16 10.66
CA ALA A 328 0.65 -14.24 11.58
C ALA A 328 1.38 -15.60 11.49
N VAL A 329 0.63 -16.70 11.46
CA VAL A 329 1.21 -18.05 11.36
C VAL A 329 1.89 -18.26 10.00
N ALA A 330 1.28 -17.80 8.91
CA ALA A 330 1.85 -17.91 7.57
C ALA A 330 3.13 -17.06 7.41
N LEU A 331 3.13 -15.82 7.90
CA LEU A 331 4.30 -14.94 7.90
C LEU A 331 5.44 -15.49 8.75
N SER A 332 5.12 -16.09 9.90
CA SER A 332 6.12 -16.76 10.75
C SER A 332 6.78 -17.94 10.01
N LYS A 333 6.00 -18.77 9.30
CA LYS A 333 6.53 -19.82 8.41
C LYS A 333 7.40 -19.28 7.26
N LEU A 334 7.17 -18.05 6.81
CA LEU A 334 7.97 -17.36 5.80
C LEU A 334 9.21 -16.65 6.37
N ASN A 335 9.47 -16.77 7.68
CA ASN A 335 10.54 -16.05 8.40
C ASN A 335 10.37 -14.52 8.43
N MET A 336 9.14 -14.02 8.23
CA MET A 336 8.77 -12.61 8.32
C MET A 336 8.35 -12.29 9.76
N ASN A 337 9.27 -12.44 10.72
CA ASN A 337 8.96 -12.45 12.16
C ASN A 337 8.37 -11.13 12.68
N LYS A 338 8.80 -9.98 12.13
CA LYS A 338 8.25 -8.67 12.50
C LYS A 338 6.78 -8.57 12.08
N ASP A 339 6.50 -8.83 10.81
CA ASP A 339 5.15 -8.78 10.25
C ASP A 339 4.22 -9.80 10.93
N ALA A 340 4.76 -10.98 11.29
CA ALA A 340 4.02 -11.98 12.04
C ALA A 340 3.61 -11.49 13.44
N ALA A 341 4.53 -10.82 14.16
CA ALA A 341 4.25 -10.24 15.47
C ALA A 341 3.21 -9.11 15.37
N ASP A 342 3.32 -8.26 14.36
CA ASP A 342 2.37 -7.17 14.11
C ASP A 342 0.95 -7.70 13.84
N MET A 343 0.82 -8.75 13.00
CA MET A 343 -0.46 -9.41 12.74
C MET A 343 -1.05 -10.06 13.99
N LEU A 344 -0.22 -10.66 14.83
CA LEU A 344 -0.67 -11.29 16.08
C LEU A 344 -1.16 -10.26 17.10
N SER A 345 -0.49 -9.10 17.18
CA SER A 345 -0.90 -7.99 18.03
C SER A 345 -2.22 -7.37 17.55
N GLU A 346 -2.37 -7.17 16.23
CA GLU A 346 -3.60 -6.63 15.64
C GLU A 346 -4.79 -7.57 15.89
N ALA A 347 -4.61 -8.88 15.71
CA ALA A 347 -5.64 -9.88 15.97
C ALA A 347 -6.14 -9.85 17.42
N ALA A 348 -5.21 -9.78 18.38
CA ALA A 348 -5.56 -9.70 19.80
C ALA A 348 -6.35 -8.42 20.14
N ALA A 349 -5.96 -7.28 19.55
CA ALA A 349 -6.67 -6.02 19.74
C ALA A 349 -8.11 -6.07 19.17
N LEU A 350 -8.30 -6.71 18.01
CA LEU A 350 -9.62 -6.88 17.40
C LEU A 350 -10.52 -7.81 18.23
N GLU A 351 -10.00 -8.92 18.78
CA GLU A 351 -10.76 -9.79 19.69
C GLU A 351 -11.23 -9.03 20.94
N GLU A 352 -10.34 -8.24 21.54
CA GLU A 352 -10.66 -7.46 22.74
C GLU A 352 -11.76 -6.43 22.44
N LYS A 353 -11.68 -5.74 21.30
CA LYS A 353 -12.73 -4.82 20.85
C LYS A 353 -14.06 -5.53 20.64
N MET A 354 -14.04 -6.73 20.06
CA MET A 354 -15.24 -7.56 19.84
C MET A 354 -15.86 -8.05 21.15
N GLN A 355 -15.06 -8.32 22.18
CA GLN A 355 -15.52 -8.72 23.51
C GLN A 355 -16.10 -7.56 24.32
N ARG A 356 -15.56 -6.33 24.16
CA ARG A 356 -16.07 -5.12 24.83
C ARG A 356 -17.37 -4.57 24.20
N GLY A 357 -17.67 -4.95 22.96
CA GLY A 357 -18.86 -4.52 22.22
C GLY A 357 -20.05 -5.49 22.28
N LYS A 358 -19.93 -6.63 22.97
CA LYS A 358 -21.02 -7.55 23.34
C LYS A 358 -21.44 -7.28 24.77
#